data_AF-A0A1X1U287-F1
#
_entry.id   AF-A0A1X1U287-F1
#
_cell.length_a   1.000
_cell.length_b   1.000
_cell.length_c   1.000
_cell.angle_alpha   90.00
_cell.angle_beta   90.00
_cell.angle_gamma   90.00
#
_symmetry.space_group_name_H-M   'P 1'
#
loop_
_entity.id
_entity.type
_entity.pdbx_description
1 polymer ?
#
loop_
_entity_poly.entity_id
_entity_poly.type
_entity_poly.pdbx_seq_one_letter_code
_entity_poly.pdbx_strand_id
1 'polypeptide(L)'
;MISAKKFLSGVAVATLVAGTGAAVGTPVGLSATTADWLLAAENVLLIGVDGTNLSKILEYAYDEGSGFRTLMDQGITGAASEVNHTTISGPSWSTILTGVWDDKHGVINNVFSPEPYNAWPTVFNLLEYFRPEVNTSVIADWDFINGIGEAGGYPADHNLFIPFQDSWAATDAEVTEETIAQILATTTSPDIPNFIFSYQVQVDEAGHTFGGGSAEYAQAVINVGGNIQQIMDAIAIAQGETGDGWTVIVTTDHGHQQSLGFGHGFQSPNETSQFVIFSLAGNEAQAGSQNLNYSIADITPTILQIFGVPLRSDFDGSPMFTDPEITGSLVEPVDLKQALLSAISMYGYPNIGNDLALGLRTVVGTIPYVLNGLVTEIDKFLQGIVDQDIFLISGLAAVGQQLNDFFGGLTVDVTQLLARGVAYLTGSGVIAPTDAPLPPPGSAEFSWLDALLTDQGLGAGDLADAEVPPLLDLDLDALVA
;
A
#
# COMPACT_ATOMS: atom_id res chain seq x y z
N MET A 1 -4.22 29.72 24.24
CA MET A 1 -3.07 30.60 23.91
C MET A 1 -2.44 30.02 22.65
N ILE A 2 -2.20 30.82 21.62
CA ILE A 2 -1.50 30.34 20.42
C ILE A 2 -0.04 30.09 20.82
N SER A 3 0.40 28.83 20.80
CA SER A 3 1.77 28.46 21.16
C SER A 3 2.77 29.17 20.25
N ALA A 4 3.87 29.67 20.82
CA ALA A 4 4.89 30.41 20.07
C ALA A 4 5.49 29.62 18.89
N LYS A 5 5.40 28.27 18.93
CA LYS A 5 5.73 27.41 17.78
C LYS A 5 4.94 27.78 16.50
N LYS A 6 3.64 28.10 16.60
CA LYS A 6 2.80 28.46 15.44
C LYS A 6 3.26 29.74 14.72
N PHE A 7 3.99 30.64 15.40
CA PHE A 7 4.54 31.85 14.75
C PHE A 7 5.82 31.54 13.96
N LEU A 8 6.64 30.58 14.41
CA LEU A 8 7.88 30.19 13.74
C LEU A 8 7.61 29.41 12.45
N SER A 9 6.69 28.44 12.46
CA SER A 9 6.31 27.67 11.28
C SER A 9 5.73 28.55 10.16
N GLY A 10 4.81 29.45 10.50
CA GLY A 10 4.18 30.35 9.52
C GLY A 10 5.15 31.39 8.94
N VAL A 11 6.15 31.85 9.71
CA VAL A 11 7.16 32.78 9.22
C VAL A 11 8.14 32.08 8.26
N ALA A 12 8.61 30.86 8.58
CA ALA A 12 9.55 30.13 7.74
C ALA A 12 9.03 29.91 6.30
N VAL A 13 7.77 29.47 6.17
CA VAL A 13 7.11 29.25 4.87
C VAL A 13 6.88 30.59 4.14
N ALA A 14 6.51 31.65 4.83
CA ALA A 14 6.32 32.97 4.23
C ALA A 14 7.62 33.58 3.66
N THR A 15 8.78 33.31 4.28
CA THR A 15 10.08 33.74 3.74
C THR A 15 10.48 32.99 2.47
N LEU A 16 10.06 31.72 2.29
CA LEU A 16 10.39 30.94 1.09
C LEU A 16 9.77 31.54 -0.18
N VAL A 17 8.57 32.12 -0.06
CA VAL A 17 7.85 32.79 -1.16
C VAL A 17 8.40 34.20 -1.47
N ALA A 18 9.15 34.82 -0.55
CA ALA A 18 9.67 36.18 -0.69
C ALA A 18 11.14 36.26 -1.20
N GLY A 19 11.83 35.12 -1.32
CA GLY A 19 13.28 35.08 -1.59
C GLY A 19 13.71 35.35 -3.05
N THR A 20 12.83 35.15 -4.04
CA THR A 20 13.17 35.26 -5.47
C THR A 20 12.83 36.64 -6.04
N GLY A 21 13.68 37.62 -5.74
CA GLY A 21 13.55 39.00 -6.20
C GLY A 21 13.75 39.22 -7.71
N ALA A 22 12.76 38.83 -8.53
CA ALA A 22 12.61 39.31 -9.90
C ALA A 22 11.12 39.61 -10.19
N ALA A 23 10.81 40.86 -10.57
CA ALA A 23 9.45 41.38 -10.54
C ALA A 23 8.51 40.74 -11.58
N VAL A 24 7.61 39.87 -11.10
CA VAL A 24 6.33 39.52 -11.73
C VAL A 24 5.23 39.67 -10.67
N GLY A 25 4.03 40.09 -11.06
CA GLY A 25 3.01 40.60 -10.14
C GLY A 25 2.56 39.61 -9.07
N THR A 26 2.26 40.13 -7.88
CA THR A 26 1.66 39.38 -6.76
C THR A 26 0.42 38.58 -7.19
N PRO A 27 0.41 37.25 -7.01
CA PRO A 27 -0.82 36.46 -7.13
C PRO A 27 -1.85 36.96 -6.11
N VAL A 28 -3.07 37.24 -6.59
CA VAL A 28 -4.17 37.66 -5.73
C VAL A 28 -4.87 36.43 -5.18
N GLY A 29 -4.90 36.30 -3.86
CA GLY A 29 -5.86 35.44 -3.15
C GLY A 29 -5.38 34.04 -2.77
N LEU A 30 -4.60 33.96 -1.70
CA LEU A 30 -4.79 32.85 -0.76
C LEU A 30 -6.16 33.05 -0.10
N SER A 31 -7.11 32.20 -0.44
CA SER A 31 -8.43 32.10 0.19
C SER A 31 -8.29 31.64 1.65
N ALA A 32 -9.29 31.93 2.49
CA ALA A 32 -9.37 31.33 3.83
C ALA A 32 -9.42 29.79 3.75
N THR A 33 -10.08 29.23 2.73
CA THR A 33 -10.07 27.78 2.47
C THR A 33 -8.66 27.23 2.22
N THR A 34 -7.76 28.03 1.63
CA THR A 34 -6.33 27.69 1.46
C THR A 34 -5.46 27.97 2.70
N ALA A 35 -6.06 28.35 3.84
CA ALA A 35 -5.40 28.37 5.14
C ALA A 35 -5.96 27.29 6.08
N ASP A 36 -7.25 26.94 5.95
CA ASP A 36 -7.90 25.93 6.77
C ASP A 36 -7.44 24.49 6.41
N TRP A 37 -7.25 24.14 5.14
CA TRP A 37 -6.64 22.84 4.75
C TRP A 37 -5.22 22.64 5.30
N LEU A 38 -4.43 23.73 5.39
CA LEU A 38 -3.07 23.76 5.95
C LEU A 38 -3.04 23.64 7.48
N LEU A 39 -4.21 23.48 8.11
CA LEU A 39 -4.42 23.35 9.54
C LEU A 39 -5.31 22.15 9.93
N ALA A 40 -5.92 21.46 8.96
CA ALA A 40 -6.73 20.27 9.18
C ALA A 40 -5.84 19.01 9.28
N ALA A 41 -6.31 17.98 9.98
CA ALA A 41 -5.61 16.71 10.00
C ALA A 41 -5.84 15.94 8.69
N GLU A 42 -4.77 15.43 8.10
CA GLU A 42 -4.84 14.53 6.96
C GLU A 42 -5.15 13.12 7.47
N ASN A 43 -6.28 12.56 7.06
CA ASN A 43 -6.65 11.18 7.36
C ASN A 43 -6.61 10.36 6.08
N VAL A 44 -5.84 9.28 6.08
CA VAL A 44 -5.67 8.37 4.94
C VAL A 44 -6.00 6.96 5.39
N LEU A 45 -6.98 6.33 4.73
CA LEU A 45 -7.35 4.93 4.93
C LEU A 45 -6.98 4.13 3.68
N LEU A 46 -6.12 3.13 3.86
CA LEU A 46 -5.92 2.05 2.90
C LEU A 46 -6.79 0.86 3.33
N ILE A 47 -7.61 0.33 2.42
CA ILE A 47 -8.37 -0.91 2.60
C ILE A 47 -7.83 -1.95 1.62
N GLY A 48 -7.26 -3.02 2.16
CA GLY A 48 -6.83 -4.19 1.40
C GLY A 48 -7.91 -5.27 1.42
N VAL A 49 -8.24 -5.81 0.24
CA VAL A 49 -9.24 -6.87 0.09
C VAL A 49 -8.62 -8.01 -0.72
N ASP A 50 -8.12 -9.04 -0.03
CA ASP A 50 -7.23 -10.06 -0.64
C ASP A 50 -7.92 -10.84 -1.77
N GLY A 51 -7.16 -11.18 -2.82
CA GLY A 51 -7.60 -12.01 -3.96
C GLY A 51 -8.82 -11.50 -4.75
N THR A 52 -9.27 -10.27 -4.52
CA THR A 52 -10.60 -9.78 -4.93
C THR A 52 -10.63 -9.27 -6.38
N ASN A 53 -11.08 -10.11 -7.31
CA ASN A 53 -11.33 -9.69 -8.69
C ASN A 53 -12.34 -8.51 -8.82
N LEU A 54 -11.89 -7.39 -9.43
CA LEU A 54 -12.74 -6.24 -9.78
C LEU A 54 -13.97 -6.63 -10.63
N SER A 55 -13.81 -7.60 -11.54
CA SER A 55 -14.93 -8.10 -12.36
C SER A 55 -16.06 -8.67 -11.51
N LYS A 56 -15.76 -9.25 -10.34
CA LYS A 56 -16.72 -9.81 -9.40
C LYS A 56 -17.33 -8.77 -8.47
N ILE A 57 -16.58 -7.74 -8.08
CA ILE A 57 -17.15 -6.53 -7.46
C ILE A 57 -18.21 -5.93 -8.41
N LEU A 58 -17.86 -5.72 -9.68
CA LEU A 58 -18.76 -5.18 -10.69
C LEU A 58 -19.96 -6.10 -10.97
N GLU A 59 -19.85 -7.42 -10.80
CA GLU A 59 -20.94 -8.38 -11.00
C GLU A 59 -21.90 -8.43 -9.81
N TYR A 60 -21.39 -8.47 -8.56
CA TYR A 60 -22.16 -8.85 -7.37
C TYR A 60 -22.31 -7.75 -6.31
N ALA A 61 -21.40 -6.77 -6.26
CA ALA A 61 -21.35 -5.72 -5.23
C ALA A 61 -21.28 -4.31 -5.85
N TYR A 62 -22.09 -4.07 -6.88
CA TYR A 62 -22.18 -2.79 -7.60
C TYR A 62 -23.60 -2.21 -7.52
N ASP A 63 -24.03 -1.97 -6.29
CA ASP A 63 -25.33 -1.44 -5.89
C ASP A 63 -25.18 -0.43 -4.73
N GLU A 64 -26.26 0.27 -4.39
CA GLU A 64 -26.27 1.36 -3.39
C GLU A 64 -25.90 0.94 -1.96
N GLY A 65 -25.88 -0.36 -1.64
CA GLY A 65 -25.47 -0.88 -0.33
C GLY A 65 -23.99 -1.28 -0.23
N SER A 66 -23.22 -1.13 -1.31
CA SER A 66 -21.83 -1.55 -1.40
C SER A 66 -20.86 -0.37 -1.28
N GLY A 67 -19.94 -0.45 -0.31
CA GLY A 67 -18.89 0.53 -0.11
C GLY A 67 -17.93 0.64 -1.31
N PHE A 68 -17.75 -0.44 -2.08
CA PHE A 68 -17.06 -0.38 -3.36
C PHE A 68 -17.77 0.58 -4.32
N ARG A 69 -19.10 0.46 -4.47
CA ARG A 69 -19.88 1.33 -5.34
C ARG A 69 -19.86 2.79 -4.86
N THR A 70 -19.98 3.00 -3.54
CA THR A 70 -19.85 4.32 -2.91
C THR A 70 -18.50 4.98 -3.22
N LEU A 71 -17.40 4.26 -3.08
CA LEU A 71 -16.06 4.79 -3.36
C LEU A 71 -15.76 4.96 -4.85
N MET A 72 -16.30 4.09 -5.72
CA MET A 72 -16.23 4.29 -7.17
C MET A 72 -17.01 5.54 -7.62
N ASP A 73 -18.12 5.87 -6.95
CA ASP A 73 -18.91 7.08 -7.23
C ASP A 73 -18.30 8.37 -6.64
N GLN A 74 -17.47 8.27 -5.61
CA GLN A 74 -16.81 9.42 -4.95
C GLN A 74 -15.40 9.69 -5.50
N GLY A 75 -14.71 8.66 -6.00
CA GLY A 75 -13.32 8.71 -6.42
C GLY A 75 -13.09 8.35 -7.89
N ILE A 76 -11.86 7.91 -8.16
CA ILE A 76 -11.37 7.49 -9.47
C ILE A 76 -11.00 6.01 -9.38
N THR A 77 -11.48 5.20 -10.32
CA THR A 77 -11.23 3.74 -10.31
C THR A 77 -10.25 3.36 -11.41
N GLY A 78 -9.11 2.79 -11.04
CA GLY A 78 -8.18 2.14 -11.96
C GLY A 78 -8.43 0.63 -11.99
N ALA A 79 -8.70 0.09 -13.17
CA ALA A 79 -8.53 -1.33 -13.41
C ALA A 79 -7.03 -1.56 -13.69
N ALA A 80 -6.35 -2.30 -12.81
CA ALA A 80 -4.90 -2.51 -12.85
C ALA A 80 -4.55 -3.98 -13.16
N SER A 81 -3.31 -4.25 -13.56
CA SER A 81 -2.86 -5.64 -13.75
C SER A 81 -1.37 -5.82 -13.51
N GLU A 82 -1.03 -6.85 -12.74
CA GLU A 82 0.34 -7.22 -12.35
C GLU A 82 0.98 -8.26 -13.28
N VAL A 83 0.68 -8.21 -14.58
CA VAL A 83 1.33 -9.10 -15.55
C VAL A 83 2.86 -8.89 -15.49
N ASN A 84 3.60 -10.00 -15.37
CA ASN A 84 5.04 -10.09 -15.10
C ASN A 84 5.48 -9.94 -13.63
N HIS A 85 4.56 -9.73 -12.69
CA HIS A 85 4.79 -9.85 -11.24
C HIS A 85 4.12 -11.12 -10.71
N THR A 86 4.54 -11.62 -9.54
CA THR A 86 3.97 -12.84 -8.95
C THR A 86 2.62 -12.55 -8.30
N THR A 87 1.58 -13.30 -8.68
CA THR A 87 0.22 -13.20 -8.12
C THR A 87 0.14 -13.95 -6.78
N ILE A 88 1.06 -13.67 -5.85
CA ILE A 88 1.16 -14.27 -4.52
C ILE A 88 1.15 -13.14 -3.50
N SER A 89 0.32 -13.28 -2.46
CA SER A 89 -0.08 -12.19 -1.58
C SER A 89 1.08 -11.48 -0.89
N GLY A 90 2.02 -12.22 -0.28
CA GLY A 90 3.16 -11.64 0.44
C GLY A 90 3.98 -10.66 -0.41
N PRO A 91 4.46 -11.05 -1.60
CA PRO A 91 5.04 -10.14 -2.59
C PRO A 91 4.14 -8.96 -2.98
N SER A 92 2.87 -9.16 -3.33
CA SER A 92 2.00 -8.08 -3.79
C SER A 92 1.68 -7.05 -2.69
N TRP A 93 1.42 -7.48 -1.45
CA TRP A 93 1.30 -6.59 -0.29
C TRP A 93 2.62 -5.89 0.05
N SER A 94 3.76 -6.55 -0.16
CA SER A 94 5.08 -5.90 -0.04
C SER A 94 5.25 -4.78 -1.06
N THR A 95 4.80 -4.98 -2.31
CA THR A 95 4.80 -3.93 -3.32
C THR A 95 3.89 -2.76 -2.91
N ILE A 96 2.65 -3.03 -2.50
CA ILE A 96 1.68 -2.02 -2.05
C ILE A 96 2.26 -1.14 -0.93
N LEU A 97 2.92 -1.77 0.05
CA LEU A 97 3.41 -1.12 1.27
C LEU A 97 4.86 -0.62 1.20
N THR A 98 5.58 -0.82 0.08
CA THR A 98 6.94 -0.28 -0.14
C THR A 98 7.09 0.57 -1.41
N GLY A 99 6.14 0.51 -2.35
CA GLY A 99 6.18 1.27 -3.61
C GLY A 99 7.16 0.74 -4.66
N VAL A 100 7.67 -0.49 -4.48
CA VAL A 100 8.62 -1.15 -5.40
C VAL A 100 8.22 -2.59 -5.68
N TRP A 101 8.56 -3.12 -6.86
CA TRP A 101 8.19 -4.48 -7.27
C TRP A 101 9.09 -5.58 -6.67
N ASP A 102 8.71 -6.85 -6.90
CA ASP A 102 9.43 -8.01 -6.37
C ASP A 102 10.85 -8.22 -6.92
N ASP A 103 11.22 -7.58 -8.04
CA ASP A 103 12.58 -7.53 -8.55
C ASP A 103 13.52 -6.63 -7.74
N LYS A 104 12.95 -5.73 -6.94
CA LYS A 104 13.62 -4.92 -5.91
C LYS A 104 13.48 -5.52 -4.53
N HIS A 105 12.25 -5.67 -4.01
CA HIS A 105 12.08 -6.02 -2.58
C HIS A 105 12.49 -7.45 -2.24
N GLY A 106 12.43 -8.39 -3.19
CA GLY A 106 12.95 -9.75 -2.95
C GLY A 106 12.16 -10.59 -1.95
N VAL A 107 10.99 -10.15 -1.50
CA VAL A 107 9.92 -11.01 -0.95
C VAL A 107 9.39 -11.91 -2.07
N ILE A 108 9.26 -13.21 -1.78
CA ILE A 108 9.04 -14.26 -2.81
C ILE A 108 7.79 -15.13 -2.59
N ASN A 109 7.25 -15.13 -1.37
CA ASN A 109 6.19 -16.03 -0.92
C ASN A 109 5.61 -15.56 0.42
N ASN A 110 4.60 -16.31 0.90
CA ASN A 110 3.87 -16.06 2.14
C ASN A 110 4.61 -16.57 3.41
N VAL A 111 5.92 -16.86 3.34
CA VAL A 111 6.75 -17.10 4.54
C VAL A 111 7.38 -15.78 4.96
N PHE A 112 6.82 -15.17 6.01
CA PHE A 112 7.26 -13.85 6.47
C PHE A 112 8.74 -13.82 6.83
N SER A 113 9.42 -12.75 6.42
CA SER A 113 10.80 -12.46 6.79
C SER A 113 11.02 -10.96 6.81
N PRO A 114 11.55 -10.36 7.90
CA PRO A 114 11.62 -8.91 8.05
C PRO A 114 12.83 -8.27 7.34
N GLU A 115 13.79 -9.06 6.85
CA GLU A 115 15.05 -8.50 6.31
C GLU A 115 14.86 -7.57 5.10
N PRO A 116 14.00 -7.88 4.10
CA PRO A 116 13.72 -7.02 2.94
C PRO A 116 13.42 -5.55 3.29
N TYR A 117 12.60 -5.34 4.32
CA TYR A 117 12.10 -4.01 4.70
C TYR A 117 13.17 -3.12 5.35
N ASN A 118 14.35 -3.66 5.68
CA ASN A 118 15.50 -2.84 6.05
C ASN A 118 16.15 -2.17 4.84
N ALA A 119 16.07 -2.79 3.66
CA ALA A 119 16.58 -2.22 2.41
C ALA A 119 15.51 -1.36 1.71
N TRP A 120 14.26 -1.81 1.80
CA TRP A 120 13.08 -1.20 1.18
C TRP A 120 12.07 -0.83 2.27
N PRO A 121 12.23 0.34 2.93
CA PRO A 121 11.40 0.73 4.07
C PRO A 121 9.93 0.83 3.67
N THR A 122 9.05 0.38 4.56
CA THR A 122 7.60 0.44 4.34
C THR A 122 7.08 1.89 4.40
N VAL A 123 5.86 2.10 3.92
CA VAL A 123 5.10 3.35 4.13
C VAL A 123 5.05 3.74 5.62
N PHE A 124 4.89 2.77 6.52
CA PHE A 124 4.98 3.00 7.97
C PHE A 124 6.36 3.51 8.36
N ASN A 125 7.43 2.81 7.95
CA ASN A 125 8.79 3.22 8.29
C ASN A 125 9.13 4.64 7.80
N LEU A 126 8.62 5.02 6.63
CA LEU A 126 8.84 6.33 6.04
C LEU A 126 8.02 7.43 6.75
N LEU A 127 6.76 7.15 7.11
CA LEU A 127 5.93 8.07 7.90
C LEU A 127 6.52 8.28 9.30
N GLU A 128 6.81 7.21 10.03
CA GLU A 128 7.40 7.28 11.37
C GLU A 128 8.77 7.97 11.41
N TYR A 129 9.53 7.89 10.32
CA TYR A 129 10.82 8.57 10.22
C TYR A 129 10.69 10.07 9.91
N PHE A 130 9.87 10.44 8.92
CA PHE A 130 9.78 11.82 8.43
C PHE A 130 8.68 12.67 9.10
N ARG A 131 7.62 12.04 9.60
CA ARG A 131 6.40 12.64 10.15
C ARG A 131 5.92 11.85 11.40
N PRO A 132 6.72 11.69 12.47
CA PRO A 132 6.37 10.94 13.70
C PRO A 132 5.21 11.53 14.53
N GLU A 133 4.50 12.53 14.00
CA GLU A 133 3.22 13.00 14.51
C GLU A 133 2.00 12.42 13.77
N VAL A 134 2.20 11.68 12.68
CA VAL A 134 1.16 10.91 11.99
C VAL A 134 0.96 9.61 12.75
N ASN A 135 -0.22 9.40 13.33
CA ASN A 135 -0.55 8.15 14.01
C ASN A 135 -0.74 7.04 12.96
N THR A 136 0.12 6.02 12.99
CA THR A 136 0.05 4.89 12.03
C THR A 136 -0.63 3.66 12.63
N SER A 137 -1.53 3.03 11.89
CA SER A 137 -2.31 1.88 12.38
C SER A 137 -2.41 0.78 11.33
N VAL A 138 -2.22 -0.46 11.76
CA VAL A 138 -2.42 -1.69 10.97
C VAL A 138 -3.44 -2.56 11.71
N ILE A 139 -4.53 -2.93 11.02
CA ILE A 139 -5.60 -3.78 11.52
C ILE A 139 -5.82 -4.87 10.46
N ALA A 140 -5.44 -6.10 10.77
CA ALA A 140 -5.40 -7.18 9.79
C ALA A 140 -5.75 -8.54 10.42
N ASP A 141 -6.36 -9.41 9.62
CA ASP A 141 -6.68 -10.79 9.97
C ASP A 141 -5.65 -11.84 9.47
N TRP A 142 -4.57 -11.37 8.84
CA TRP A 142 -3.43 -12.20 8.44
C TRP A 142 -2.11 -11.72 9.05
N ASP A 143 -1.42 -12.61 9.75
CA ASP A 143 -0.22 -12.33 10.55
C ASP A 143 0.98 -11.82 9.72
N PHE A 144 1.05 -12.16 8.43
CA PHE A 144 2.07 -11.62 7.53
C PHE A 144 1.95 -10.09 7.40
N ILE A 145 0.73 -9.55 7.33
CA ILE A 145 0.48 -8.10 7.23
C ILE A 145 0.93 -7.39 8.51
N ASN A 146 0.59 -7.93 9.68
CA ASN A 146 1.08 -7.41 10.95
C ASN A 146 2.61 -7.51 11.04
N GLY A 147 3.21 -8.56 10.46
CA GLY A 147 4.65 -8.68 10.29
C GLY A 147 5.26 -7.53 9.48
N ILE A 148 4.63 -7.10 8.37
CA ILE A 148 5.07 -5.93 7.60
C ILE A 148 4.97 -4.65 8.44
N GLY A 149 3.90 -4.48 9.22
CA GLY A 149 3.72 -3.35 10.13
C GLY A 149 4.78 -3.26 11.24
N GLU A 150 5.30 -4.41 11.68
CA GLU A 150 6.40 -4.53 12.65
C GLU A 150 7.81 -4.49 12.04
N ALA A 151 7.94 -4.53 10.71
CA ALA A 151 9.23 -4.66 10.04
C ALA A 151 10.00 -3.34 9.94
N GLY A 152 11.30 -3.45 9.68
CA GLY A 152 12.20 -2.31 9.53
C GLY A 152 12.62 -1.69 10.87
N GLY A 153 13.11 -0.44 10.82
CA GLY A 153 13.57 0.28 12.01
C GLY A 153 12.46 1.05 12.75
N TYR A 154 11.37 1.36 12.06
CA TYR A 154 10.35 2.32 12.51
C TYR A 154 8.95 1.71 12.31
N PRO A 155 8.54 0.76 13.16
CA PRO A 155 7.28 0.03 13.00
C PRO A 155 6.07 0.94 13.26
N ALA A 156 4.90 0.53 12.81
CA ALA A 156 3.66 1.29 13.02
C ALA A 156 3.33 1.46 14.53
N ASP A 157 2.75 2.61 14.90
CA ASP A 157 2.34 2.95 16.28
C ASP A 157 1.37 1.91 16.86
N HIS A 158 0.43 1.45 16.04
CA HIS A 158 -0.60 0.48 16.41
C HIS A 158 -0.63 -0.68 15.42
N ASN A 159 -0.38 -1.90 15.91
CA ASN A 159 -0.40 -3.13 15.12
C ASN A 159 -1.35 -4.13 15.76
N LEU A 160 -2.53 -4.33 15.17
CA LEU A 160 -3.60 -5.18 15.68
C LEU A 160 -3.81 -6.38 14.75
N PHE A 161 -3.50 -7.56 15.26
CA PHE A 161 -3.80 -8.84 14.60
C PHE A 161 -5.13 -9.40 15.12
N ILE A 162 -6.03 -9.69 14.19
CA ILE A 162 -7.34 -10.29 14.43
C ILE A 162 -7.27 -11.78 14.03
N PRO A 163 -7.03 -12.71 14.98
CA PRO A 163 -6.91 -14.13 14.62
C PRO A 163 -8.23 -14.70 14.13
N PHE A 164 -8.16 -15.62 13.16
CA PHE A 164 -9.32 -16.39 12.67
C PHE A 164 -10.22 -16.89 13.82
N GLN A 165 -11.51 -16.54 13.76
CA GLN A 165 -12.53 -16.95 14.73
C GLN A 165 -13.26 -18.24 14.30
N ASP A 166 -14.58 -18.16 14.09
CA ASP A 166 -15.44 -19.25 13.62
C ASP A 166 -15.54 -19.30 12.07
N SER A 167 -15.29 -18.16 11.40
CA SER A 167 -15.30 -18.02 9.94
C SER A 167 -14.59 -16.73 9.53
N TRP A 168 -14.07 -16.68 8.30
CA TRP A 168 -13.47 -15.46 7.75
C TRP A 168 -14.46 -14.30 7.71
N ALA A 169 -15.72 -14.53 7.31
CA ALA A 169 -16.78 -13.52 7.36
C ALA A 169 -17.00 -12.87 8.75
N ALA A 170 -16.71 -13.58 9.84
CA ALA A 170 -16.77 -13.03 11.20
C ALA A 170 -15.46 -12.34 11.61
N THR A 171 -14.33 -12.74 11.01
CA THR A 171 -12.99 -12.21 11.26
C THR A 171 -12.82 -10.86 10.55
N ASP A 172 -13.17 -10.77 9.26
CA ASP A 172 -13.28 -9.52 8.49
C ASP A 172 -14.25 -8.52 9.15
N ALA A 173 -15.31 -9.00 9.81
CA ALA A 173 -16.27 -8.17 10.53
C ALA A 173 -15.68 -7.57 11.82
N GLU A 174 -14.79 -8.29 12.54
CA GLU A 174 -14.06 -7.75 13.69
C GLU A 174 -12.98 -6.76 13.23
N VAL A 175 -12.25 -7.04 12.14
CA VAL A 175 -11.38 -6.05 11.46
C VAL A 175 -12.17 -4.78 11.15
N THR A 176 -13.38 -4.92 10.64
CA THR A 176 -14.28 -3.80 10.30
C THR A 176 -14.70 -3.02 11.55
N GLU A 177 -15.06 -3.69 12.65
CA GLU A 177 -15.44 -3.06 13.92
C GLU A 177 -14.27 -2.26 14.53
N GLU A 178 -13.07 -2.83 14.58
CA GLU A 178 -11.86 -2.17 15.08
C GLU A 178 -11.40 -1.03 14.15
N THR A 179 -11.55 -1.18 12.82
CA THR A 179 -11.31 -0.09 11.86
C THR A 179 -12.26 1.09 12.10
N ILE A 180 -13.55 0.82 12.33
CA ILE A 180 -14.55 1.83 12.68
C ILE A 180 -14.22 2.48 14.03
N ALA A 181 -13.79 1.71 15.03
CA ALA A 181 -13.38 2.23 16.32
C ALA A 181 -12.20 3.20 16.20
N GLN A 182 -11.19 2.86 15.39
CA GLN A 182 -10.04 3.73 15.12
C GLN A 182 -10.44 5.01 14.36
N ILE A 183 -11.32 4.91 13.37
CA ILE A 183 -11.87 6.08 12.65
C ILE A 183 -12.62 7.01 13.60
N LEU A 184 -13.50 6.48 14.46
CA LEU A 184 -14.26 7.28 15.41
C LEU A 184 -13.38 7.84 16.55
N ALA A 185 -12.25 7.20 16.89
CA ALA A 185 -11.30 7.74 17.84
C ALA A 185 -10.68 9.07 17.37
N THR A 186 -10.53 9.28 16.05
CA THR A 186 -10.01 10.53 15.47
C THR A 186 -10.83 11.76 15.89
N THR A 187 -12.15 11.64 16.10
CA THR A 187 -13.00 12.79 16.48
C THR A 187 -12.70 13.33 17.87
N THR A 188 -11.99 12.55 18.70
CA THR A 188 -11.48 12.97 20.01
C THR A 188 -10.11 13.66 19.94
N SER A 189 -9.38 13.50 18.83
CA SER A 189 -8.03 14.03 18.60
C SER A 189 -7.85 14.61 17.18
N PRO A 190 -8.71 15.54 16.72
CA PRO A 190 -8.73 16.02 15.32
C PRO A 190 -7.52 16.85 14.88
N ASP A 191 -6.59 17.15 15.79
CA ASP A 191 -5.32 17.82 15.46
C ASP A 191 -4.21 16.80 15.07
N ILE A 192 -4.48 15.49 15.08
CA ILE A 192 -3.52 14.40 14.80
C ILE A 192 -3.85 13.76 13.43
N PRO A 193 -2.96 13.81 12.43
CA PRO A 193 -3.11 13.08 11.18
C PRO A 193 -3.04 11.56 11.41
N ASN A 194 -3.78 10.77 10.61
CA ASN A 194 -3.84 9.31 10.76
C ASN A 194 -3.59 8.62 9.43
N PHE A 195 -2.72 7.60 9.44
CA PHE A 195 -2.66 6.59 8.37
C PHE A 195 -3.13 5.25 8.92
N ILE A 196 -4.24 4.74 8.40
CA ILE A 196 -4.84 3.46 8.80
C ILE A 196 -4.74 2.50 7.61
N PHE A 197 -4.23 1.29 7.85
CA PHE A 197 -4.33 0.16 6.93
C PHE A 197 -5.25 -0.90 7.55
N SER A 198 -6.37 -1.16 6.89
CA SER A 198 -7.34 -2.21 7.22
C SER A 198 -7.26 -3.31 6.16
N TYR A 199 -7.06 -4.56 6.55
CA TYR A 199 -6.89 -5.69 5.63
C TYR A 199 -7.88 -6.82 5.94
N GLN A 200 -8.53 -7.34 4.91
CA GLN A 200 -9.62 -8.33 4.96
C GLN A 200 -9.35 -9.49 3.99
N VAL A 201 -9.37 -10.73 4.49
CA VAL A 201 -8.95 -11.93 3.75
C VAL A 201 -10.10 -12.82 3.22
N GLN A 202 -11.37 -12.59 3.61
CA GLN A 202 -12.47 -13.54 3.32
C GLN A 202 -12.59 -13.94 1.84
N VAL A 203 -12.33 -13.02 0.90
CA VAL A 203 -12.57 -13.24 -0.53
C VAL A 203 -11.58 -14.26 -1.11
N ASP A 204 -10.28 -14.13 -0.82
CA ASP A 204 -9.29 -15.09 -1.27
C ASP A 204 -9.51 -16.47 -0.65
N GLU A 205 -9.73 -16.55 0.66
CA GLU A 205 -9.99 -17.82 1.37
C GLU A 205 -11.26 -18.54 0.86
N ALA A 206 -12.29 -17.78 0.45
CA ALA A 206 -13.44 -18.33 -0.25
C ALA A 206 -13.08 -18.80 -1.68
N GLY A 207 -12.16 -18.12 -2.34
CA GLY A 207 -11.56 -18.53 -3.62
C GLY A 207 -10.79 -19.84 -3.52
N HIS A 208 -9.88 -19.96 -2.56
CA HIS A 208 -9.13 -21.17 -2.26
C HIS A 208 -10.05 -22.35 -1.91
N THR A 209 -11.11 -22.11 -1.13
CA THR A 209 -12.01 -23.18 -0.66
C THR A 209 -13.02 -23.63 -1.73
N PHE A 210 -13.51 -22.72 -2.57
CA PHE A 210 -14.65 -22.98 -3.48
C PHE A 210 -14.42 -22.59 -4.96
N GLY A 211 -13.40 -21.80 -5.26
CA GLY A 211 -13.11 -21.21 -6.58
C GLY A 211 -13.72 -19.82 -6.76
N GLY A 212 -13.04 -18.93 -7.51
CA GLY A 212 -13.49 -17.54 -7.75
C GLY A 212 -14.76 -17.40 -8.61
N GLY A 213 -15.25 -18.49 -9.18
CA GLY A 213 -16.54 -18.59 -9.87
C GLY A 213 -17.68 -19.13 -9.01
N SER A 214 -17.45 -19.38 -7.72
CA SER A 214 -18.42 -19.96 -6.79
C SER A 214 -19.44 -18.96 -6.24
N ALA A 215 -20.51 -19.48 -5.62
CA ALA A 215 -21.49 -18.64 -4.93
C ALA A 215 -20.93 -18.14 -3.58
N GLU A 216 -20.02 -18.89 -2.99
CA GLU A 216 -19.33 -18.60 -1.73
C GLU A 216 -18.36 -17.43 -1.90
N TYR A 217 -17.55 -17.43 -2.96
CA TYR A 217 -16.72 -16.28 -3.34
C TYR A 217 -17.58 -15.06 -3.69
N ALA A 218 -18.68 -15.24 -4.43
CA ALA A 218 -19.62 -14.16 -4.73
C ALA A 218 -20.21 -13.54 -3.44
N GLN A 219 -20.54 -14.37 -2.45
CA GLN A 219 -21.04 -13.91 -1.15
C GLN A 219 -19.95 -13.21 -0.32
N ALA A 220 -18.70 -13.65 -0.40
CA ALA A 220 -17.57 -12.95 0.24
C ALA A 220 -17.38 -11.54 -0.33
N VAL A 221 -17.43 -11.37 -1.65
CA VAL A 221 -17.36 -10.05 -2.30
C VAL A 221 -18.51 -9.13 -1.85
N ILE A 222 -19.72 -9.68 -1.67
CA ILE A 222 -20.87 -8.94 -1.13
C ILE A 222 -20.65 -8.53 0.34
N ASN A 223 -20.12 -9.44 1.17
CA ASN A 223 -19.84 -9.16 2.58
C ASN A 223 -18.82 -8.02 2.72
N VAL A 224 -17.68 -8.10 2.03
CA VAL A 224 -16.63 -7.08 2.06
C VAL A 224 -17.14 -5.74 1.53
N GLY A 225 -18.00 -5.75 0.50
CA GLY A 225 -18.72 -4.55 0.05
C GLY A 225 -19.55 -3.90 1.18
N GLY A 226 -20.26 -4.70 1.98
CA GLY A 226 -21.00 -4.23 3.16
C GLY A 226 -20.11 -3.76 4.32
N ASN A 227 -18.95 -4.39 4.52
CA ASN A 227 -17.94 -3.97 5.49
C ASN A 227 -17.38 -2.58 5.15
N ILE A 228 -16.99 -2.38 3.89
CA ILE A 228 -16.52 -1.07 3.40
C ILE A 228 -17.62 -0.01 3.54
N GLN A 229 -18.90 -0.34 3.33
CA GLN A 229 -19.97 0.64 3.52
C GLN A 229 -20.08 1.11 4.99
N GLN A 230 -19.95 0.21 5.96
CA GLN A 230 -19.96 0.57 7.40
C GLN A 230 -18.76 1.45 7.77
N ILE A 231 -17.58 1.19 7.17
CA ILE A 231 -16.39 2.04 7.28
C ILE A 231 -16.65 3.44 6.69
N MET A 232 -17.26 3.53 5.51
CA MET A 232 -17.60 4.81 4.88
C MET A 232 -18.65 5.60 5.70
N ASP A 233 -19.61 4.91 6.32
CA ASP A 233 -20.57 5.55 7.24
C ASP A 233 -19.86 6.13 8.48
N ALA A 234 -18.85 5.44 9.02
CA ALA A 234 -18.02 5.93 10.12
C ALA A 234 -17.15 7.14 9.72
N ILE A 235 -16.58 7.13 8.51
CA ILE A 235 -15.87 8.28 7.94
C ILE A 235 -16.82 9.49 7.82
N ALA A 236 -18.03 9.29 7.31
CA ALA A 236 -19.01 10.36 7.17
C ALA A 236 -19.42 10.96 8.54
N ILE A 237 -19.47 10.14 9.60
CA ILE A 237 -19.64 10.62 10.98
C ILE A 237 -18.44 11.48 11.41
N ALA A 238 -17.21 10.97 11.24
CA ALA A 238 -16.00 11.69 11.65
C ALA A 238 -15.86 13.05 10.92
N GLN A 239 -16.05 13.06 9.60
CA GLN A 239 -16.10 14.28 8.78
C GLN A 239 -17.16 15.28 9.27
N GLY A 240 -18.33 14.78 9.71
CA GLY A 240 -19.40 15.61 10.26
C GLY A 240 -19.10 16.22 11.63
N GLU A 241 -18.24 15.57 12.43
CA GLU A 241 -17.84 16.05 13.76
C GLU A 241 -16.62 16.98 13.72
N THR A 242 -15.61 16.68 12.89
CA THR A 242 -14.34 17.41 12.88
C THR A 242 -14.20 18.39 11.70
N GLY A 243 -14.77 18.05 10.55
CA GLY A 243 -14.56 18.75 9.28
C GLY A 243 -13.28 18.34 8.53
N ASP A 244 -12.54 17.34 9.00
CA ASP A 244 -11.29 16.89 8.37
C ASP A 244 -11.53 16.15 7.05
N GLY A 245 -10.56 16.26 6.14
CA GLY A 245 -10.52 15.47 4.91
C GLY A 245 -10.20 14.01 5.19
N TRP A 246 -10.88 13.10 4.50
CA TRP A 246 -10.55 11.67 4.47
C TRP A 246 -10.25 11.24 3.04
N THR A 247 -9.05 10.70 2.85
CA THR A 247 -8.64 10.05 1.60
C THR A 247 -8.74 8.56 1.78
N VAL A 248 -9.39 7.86 0.85
CA VAL A 248 -9.60 6.41 0.91
C VAL A 248 -9.03 5.75 -0.34
N ILE A 249 -8.20 4.74 -0.14
CA ILE A 249 -7.64 3.88 -1.19
C ILE A 249 -8.16 2.47 -0.92
N VAL A 250 -8.74 1.81 -1.93
CA VAL A 250 -9.11 0.39 -1.86
C VAL A 250 -8.38 -0.36 -2.96
N THR A 251 -7.75 -1.48 -2.62
CA THR A 251 -6.99 -2.29 -3.56
C THR A 251 -7.10 -3.77 -3.26
N THR A 252 -6.80 -4.57 -4.27
CA THR A 252 -6.48 -5.99 -4.13
C THR A 252 -5.03 -6.20 -4.53
N ASP A 253 -4.40 -7.19 -3.95
CA ASP A 253 -3.03 -7.62 -4.18
C ASP A 253 -2.90 -8.57 -5.38
N HIS A 254 -3.88 -9.42 -5.61
CA HIS A 254 -4.07 -10.20 -6.84
C HIS A 254 -5.56 -10.46 -7.10
N GLY A 255 -5.87 -11.24 -8.14
CA GLY A 255 -7.19 -11.83 -8.36
C GLY A 255 -7.14 -13.36 -8.27
N HIS A 256 -8.25 -14.03 -8.59
CA HIS A 256 -8.39 -15.47 -8.37
C HIS A 256 -8.96 -16.22 -9.60
N GLN A 257 -8.51 -17.45 -9.86
CA GLN A 257 -9.05 -18.32 -10.90
C GLN A 257 -10.52 -18.67 -10.62
N GLN A 258 -11.33 -18.78 -11.69
CA GLN A 258 -12.76 -19.12 -11.56
C GLN A 258 -13.00 -20.56 -11.06
N SER A 259 -12.14 -21.50 -11.45
CA SER A 259 -12.19 -22.89 -11.01
C SER A 259 -11.54 -23.08 -9.65
N LEU A 260 -12.09 -23.97 -8.84
CA LEU A 260 -11.37 -24.53 -7.68
C LEU A 260 -10.05 -25.19 -8.13
N GLY A 261 -9.00 -25.00 -7.34
CA GLY A 261 -7.65 -25.47 -7.64
C GLY A 261 -6.64 -24.75 -6.76
N PHE A 262 -5.45 -24.45 -7.29
CA PHE A 262 -4.45 -23.64 -6.58
C PHE A 262 -4.90 -22.17 -6.40
N GLY A 263 -5.81 -21.68 -7.25
CA GLY A 263 -6.49 -20.41 -7.07
C GLY A 263 -5.78 -19.22 -7.69
N HIS A 264 -4.58 -18.91 -7.24
CA HIS A 264 -3.73 -17.84 -7.76
C HIS A 264 -2.25 -18.24 -7.69
N GLY A 265 -1.33 -17.40 -8.14
CA GLY A 265 0.11 -17.68 -8.20
C GLY A 265 0.68 -17.89 -9.60
N PHE A 266 -0.15 -18.00 -10.64
CA PHE A 266 0.27 -18.01 -12.05
C PHE A 266 -0.15 -16.71 -12.75
N GLN A 267 -0.19 -16.72 -14.09
CA GLN A 267 -0.28 -15.50 -14.89
C GLN A 267 -1.54 -15.46 -15.77
N SER A 268 -2.63 -16.13 -15.38
CA SER A 268 -3.89 -15.97 -16.11
C SER A 268 -4.48 -14.58 -15.87
N PRO A 269 -5.21 -14.00 -16.84
CA PRO A 269 -5.84 -12.68 -16.71
C PRO A 269 -6.82 -12.51 -15.54
N ASN A 270 -7.26 -13.61 -14.90
CA ASN A 270 -8.04 -13.53 -13.66
C ASN A 270 -7.13 -13.40 -12.43
N GLU A 271 -5.96 -14.04 -12.44
CA GLU A 271 -4.99 -14.00 -11.34
C GLU A 271 -4.26 -12.66 -11.32
N THR A 272 -3.81 -12.17 -12.47
CA THR A 272 -3.13 -10.86 -12.57
C THR A 272 -4.08 -9.67 -12.50
N SER A 273 -5.35 -9.87 -12.13
CA SER A 273 -6.39 -8.84 -12.15
C SER A 273 -6.41 -8.07 -10.84
N GLN A 274 -5.96 -6.81 -10.89
CA GLN A 274 -5.94 -5.90 -9.76
C GLN A 274 -6.86 -4.69 -9.98
N PHE A 275 -7.00 -3.87 -8.95
CA PHE A 275 -7.62 -2.56 -9.06
C PHE A 275 -7.11 -1.61 -7.98
N VAL A 276 -7.29 -0.31 -8.23
CA VAL A 276 -7.15 0.74 -7.22
C VAL A 276 -8.37 1.67 -7.32
N ILE A 277 -9.18 1.76 -6.27
CA ILE A 277 -10.19 2.81 -6.14
C ILE A 277 -9.58 3.89 -5.25
N PHE A 278 -9.48 5.12 -5.76
CA PHE A 278 -8.85 6.23 -5.07
C PHE A 278 -9.82 7.42 -4.93
N SER A 279 -10.30 7.64 -3.71
CA SER A 279 -11.13 8.77 -3.32
C SER A 279 -10.28 9.79 -2.56
N LEU A 280 -9.79 10.82 -3.26
CA LEU A 280 -8.97 11.89 -2.68
C LEU A 280 -9.85 12.97 -2.05
N ALA A 281 -9.56 13.34 -0.80
CA ALA A 281 -10.28 14.40 -0.09
C ALA A 281 -10.28 15.73 -0.86
N GLY A 282 -11.45 16.34 -1.07
CA GLY A 282 -11.57 17.63 -1.77
C GLY A 282 -11.40 17.56 -3.30
N ASN A 283 -11.43 16.35 -3.89
CA ASN A 283 -11.32 16.14 -5.34
C ASN A 283 -12.61 15.59 -5.97
N GLU A 284 -13.78 16.04 -5.46
CA GLU A 284 -15.11 15.55 -5.90
C GLU A 284 -15.40 15.89 -7.38
N ALA A 285 -14.60 16.77 -7.99
CA ALA A 285 -14.68 17.11 -9.41
C ALA A 285 -14.31 15.96 -10.36
N GLN A 286 -13.58 14.95 -9.89
CA GLN A 286 -13.15 13.78 -10.67
C GLN A 286 -13.91 12.49 -10.28
N ALA A 287 -14.91 12.61 -9.40
CA ALA A 287 -15.71 11.50 -8.89
C ALA A 287 -16.45 10.72 -10.00
N GLY A 288 -16.46 9.38 -9.93
CA GLY A 288 -17.05 8.51 -10.95
C GLY A 288 -16.18 8.28 -12.19
N SER A 289 -14.92 8.72 -12.18
CA SER A 289 -13.99 8.59 -13.30
C SER A 289 -13.22 7.26 -13.27
N GLN A 290 -12.60 6.93 -14.40
CA GLN A 290 -11.62 5.85 -14.52
C GLN A 290 -10.21 6.41 -14.75
N ASN A 291 -9.18 5.78 -14.18
CA ASN A 291 -7.80 5.97 -14.63
C ASN A 291 -7.32 4.71 -15.38
N LEU A 292 -6.49 4.88 -16.41
CA LEU A 292 -5.95 3.77 -17.21
C LEU A 292 -4.52 3.35 -16.80
N ASN A 293 -3.87 4.12 -15.93
CA ASN A 293 -2.45 3.97 -15.56
C ASN A 293 -2.19 3.72 -14.06
N TYR A 294 -3.22 3.50 -13.24
CA TYR A 294 -3.00 3.15 -11.82
C TYR A 294 -2.34 1.77 -11.67
N SER A 295 -1.37 1.72 -10.76
CA SER A 295 -0.63 0.54 -10.32
C SER A 295 -0.74 0.36 -8.81
N ILE A 296 -0.63 -0.88 -8.30
CA ILE A 296 -0.53 -1.12 -6.86
C ILE A 296 0.74 -0.51 -6.25
N ALA A 297 1.81 -0.36 -7.03
CA ALA A 297 3.05 0.30 -6.61
C ALA A 297 2.87 1.81 -6.37
N ASP A 298 1.83 2.44 -6.93
CA ASP A 298 1.56 3.87 -6.78
C ASP A 298 1.04 4.24 -5.37
N ILE A 299 0.58 3.24 -4.60
CA ILE A 299 -0.13 3.44 -3.33
C ILE A 299 0.79 4.07 -2.27
N THR A 300 1.94 3.46 -1.99
CA THR A 300 2.93 4.02 -1.06
C THR A 300 3.36 5.46 -1.42
N PRO A 301 3.87 5.77 -2.64
CA PRO A 301 4.24 7.13 -2.99
C PRO A 301 3.05 8.11 -2.98
N THR A 302 1.82 7.65 -3.26
CA THR A 302 0.61 8.47 -3.08
C THR A 302 0.38 8.86 -1.62
N ILE A 303 0.43 7.89 -0.70
CA ILE A 303 0.23 8.12 0.74
C ILE A 303 1.32 9.08 1.26
N LEU A 304 2.57 8.84 0.91
CA LEU A 304 3.70 9.70 1.30
C LEU A 304 3.57 11.12 0.73
N GLN A 305 3.10 11.27 -0.51
CA GLN A 305 2.88 12.58 -1.12
C GLN A 305 1.74 13.36 -0.47
N ILE A 306 0.69 12.69 0.04
CA ILE A 306 -0.35 13.34 0.85
C ILE A 306 0.29 13.93 2.10
N PHE A 307 0.97 13.10 2.90
CA PHE A 307 1.67 13.54 4.11
C PHE A 307 2.95 14.37 3.86
N GLY A 308 3.19 14.87 2.65
CA GLY A 308 4.34 15.72 2.31
C GLY A 308 5.71 15.10 2.62
N VAL A 309 5.81 13.78 2.66
CA VAL A 309 7.06 13.04 2.90
C VAL A 309 7.91 13.04 1.62
N PRO A 310 9.24 13.28 1.69
CA PRO A 310 10.12 13.14 0.55
C PRO A 310 10.03 11.73 -0.08
N LEU A 311 9.73 11.67 -1.37
CA LEU A 311 9.66 10.41 -2.11
C LEU A 311 11.07 9.87 -2.38
N ARG A 312 11.23 8.54 -2.32
CA ARG A 312 12.48 7.88 -2.73
C ARG A 312 12.65 7.96 -4.24
N SER A 313 13.89 8.12 -4.70
CA SER A 313 14.22 8.12 -6.13
C SER A 313 14.16 6.73 -6.79
N ASP A 314 14.05 5.67 -5.97
CA ASP A 314 14.01 4.27 -6.39
C ASP A 314 12.66 3.58 -6.21
N PHE A 315 11.55 4.32 -6.02
CA PHE A 315 10.20 3.77 -6.20
C PHE A 315 9.97 3.32 -7.66
N ASP A 316 9.05 2.38 -7.86
CA ASP A 316 8.51 2.02 -9.19
C ASP A 316 7.16 2.67 -9.48
N GLY A 317 6.39 2.96 -8.43
CA GLY A 317 5.15 3.71 -8.53
C GLY A 317 5.34 5.21 -8.37
N SER A 318 4.30 5.96 -8.73
CA SER A 318 4.24 7.42 -8.68
C SER A 318 2.99 7.92 -7.95
N PRO A 319 2.96 9.14 -7.38
CA PRO A 319 1.76 9.64 -6.71
C PRO A 319 0.60 9.89 -7.69
N MET A 320 -0.53 9.20 -7.47
CA MET A 320 -1.66 9.11 -8.41
C MET A 320 -2.32 10.45 -8.78
N PHE A 321 -2.15 11.49 -7.95
CA PHE A 321 -2.78 12.81 -8.12
C PHE A 321 -1.82 13.93 -8.55
N THR A 322 -0.51 13.68 -8.63
CA THR A 322 0.48 14.69 -9.04
C THR A 322 1.32 14.30 -10.25
N ASP A 323 1.46 12.99 -10.54
CA ASP A 323 2.22 12.55 -11.71
C ASP A 323 1.47 12.85 -13.03
N PRO A 324 2.07 13.58 -14.00
CA PRO A 324 1.45 13.85 -15.30
C PRO A 324 1.13 12.61 -16.15
N GLU A 325 1.89 11.51 -16.02
CA GLU A 325 1.66 10.27 -16.78
C GLU A 325 0.46 9.49 -16.23
N ILE A 326 0.17 9.62 -14.94
CA ILE A 326 -1.04 9.05 -14.31
C ILE A 326 -2.24 9.98 -14.51
N THR A 327 -2.11 11.25 -14.13
CA THR A 327 -3.23 12.23 -14.19
C THR A 327 -3.66 12.54 -15.62
N GLY A 328 -2.77 12.43 -16.61
CA GLY A 328 -3.09 12.55 -18.04
C GLY A 328 -3.90 11.38 -18.61
N SER A 329 -4.06 10.28 -17.86
CA SER A 329 -4.78 9.06 -18.26
C SER A 329 -6.17 8.92 -17.61
N LEU A 330 -6.70 10.03 -17.07
CA LEU A 330 -8.06 10.14 -16.57
C LEU A 330 -9.08 10.08 -17.71
N VAL A 331 -10.17 9.32 -17.50
CA VAL A 331 -11.31 9.17 -18.40
C VAL A 331 -12.59 9.40 -17.60
N GLU A 332 -13.49 10.22 -18.11
CA GLU A 332 -14.85 10.42 -17.58
C GLU A 332 -15.85 9.58 -18.42
N PRO A 333 -16.16 8.32 -18.04
CA PRO A 333 -17.05 7.46 -18.80
C PRO A 333 -18.53 7.81 -18.57
N VAL A 334 -19.36 7.60 -19.58
CA VAL A 334 -20.84 7.67 -19.43
C VAL A 334 -21.39 6.50 -18.60
N ASP A 335 -20.68 5.37 -18.59
CA ASP A 335 -20.98 4.18 -17.79
C ASP A 335 -19.65 3.61 -17.27
N LEU A 336 -19.34 3.91 -16.01
CA LEU A 336 -18.10 3.48 -15.35
C LEU A 336 -17.96 1.95 -15.30
N LYS A 337 -19.05 1.22 -15.02
CA LYS A 337 -19.02 -0.25 -14.98
C LYS A 337 -18.69 -0.84 -16.34
N GLN A 338 -19.30 -0.34 -17.41
CA GLN A 338 -18.97 -0.80 -18.76
C GLN A 338 -17.54 -0.42 -19.17
N ALA A 339 -17.04 0.75 -18.76
CA ALA A 339 -15.65 1.16 -19.04
C ALA A 339 -14.62 0.26 -18.32
N LEU A 340 -14.81 0.00 -17.03
CA LEU A 340 -13.97 -0.90 -16.24
C LEU A 340 -14.00 -2.34 -16.77
N LEU A 341 -15.18 -2.90 -17.07
CA LEU A 341 -15.29 -4.22 -17.72
C LEU A 341 -14.57 -4.27 -19.07
N SER A 342 -14.57 -3.17 -19.82
CA SER A 342 -13.85 -3.08 -21.10
C SER A 342 -12.33 -3.06 -20.89
N ALA A 343 -11.82 -2.37 -19.87
CA ALA A 343 -10.40 -2.38 -19.51
C ALA A 343 -9.93 -3.76 -19.05
N ILE A 344 -10.67 -4.43 -18.16
CA ILE A 344 -10.38 -5.80 -17.71
C ILE A 344 -10.33 -6.76 -18.91
N SER A 345 -11.19 -6.57 -19.92
CA SER A 345 -11.19 -7.42 -21.13
C SER A 345 -9.94 -7.29 -22.02
N MET A 346 -9.06 -6.32 -21.75
CA MET A 346 -7.78 -6.16 -22.44
C MET A 346 -6.64 -6.97 -21.80
N TYR A 347 -6.86 -7.57 -20.63
CA TYR A 347 -5.82 -8.30 -19.91
C TYR A 347 -5.43 -9.58 -20.65
N GLY A 348 -4.14 -9.89 -20.63
CA GLY A 348 -3.55 -11.00 -21.37
C GLY A 348 -2.39 -11.62 -20.61
N TYR A 349 -1.93 -12.77 -21.09
CA TYR A 349 -0.77 -13.44 -20.54
C TYR A 349 0.54 -12.67 -20.84
N PRO A 350 1.57 -12.79 -19.98
CA PRO A 350 2.90 -12.28 -20.28
C PRO A 350 3.52 -13.03 -21.46
N ASN A 351 4.73 -12.61 -21.86
CA ASN A 351 5.50 -13.39 -22.83
C ASN A 351 5.90 -14.76 -22.21
N ILE A 352 6.02 -15.80 -23.05
CA ILE A 352 6.28 -17.18 -22.62
C ILE A 352 7.57 -17.36 -21.80
N GLY A 353 8.56 -16.46 -21.94
CA GLY A 353 9.76 -16.50 -21.10
C GLY A 353 9.47 -16.11 -19.65
N ASN A 354 8.71 -15.04 -19.46
CA ASN A 354 8.29 -14.55 -18.14
C ASN A 354 7.25 -15.50 -17.51
N ASP A 355 6.30 -16.00 -18.29
CA ASP A 355 5.30 -17.00 -17.86
C ASP A 355 5.96 -18.25 -17.24
N LEU A 356 6.98 -18.81 -17.91
CA LEU A 356 7.73 -19.97 -17.41
C LEU A 356 8.64 -19.63 -16.22
N ALA A 357 9.23 -18.43 -16.19
CA ALA A 357 10.08 -18.00 -15.08
C ALA A 357 9.26 -17.79 -13.79
N LEU A 358 8.09 -17.14 -13.90
CA LEU A 358 7.17 -16.94 -12.79
C LEU A 358 6.52 -18.26 -12.37
N GLY A 359 6.06 -19.10 -13.31
CA GLY A 359 5.54 -20.43 -12.99
C GLY A 359 6.55 -21.31 -12.24
N LEU A 360 7.83 -21.24 -12.59
CA LEU A 360 8.90 -21.89 -11.82
C LEU A 360 9.10 -21.25 -10.43
N ARG A 361 9.09 -19.91 -10.35
CA ARG A 361 9.19 -19.16 -9.09
C ARG A 361 8.08 -19.57 -8.13
N THR A 362 6.83 -19.65 -8.60
CA THR A 362 5.66 -20.08 -7.83
C THR A 362 5.79 -21.52 -7.35
N VAL A 363 6.07 -22.48 -8.25
CA VAL A 363 6.18 -23.91 -7.88
C VAL A 363 7.25 -24.15 -6.80
N VAL A 364 8.40 -23.47 -6.87
CA VAL A 364 9.45 -23.61 -5.85
C VAL A 364 9.18 -22.72 -4.63
N GLY A 365 8.62 -21.54 -4.83
CA GLY A 365 8.31 -20.52 -3.82
C GLY A 365 7.24 -20.93 -2.84
N THR A 366 6.27 -21.77 -3.23
CA THR A 366 5.21 -22.20 -2.31
C THR A 366 5.62 -23.40 -1.43
N ILE A 367 6.67 -24.15 -1.79
CA ILE A 367 7.18 -25.30 -1.01
C ILE A 367 7.46 -24.96 0.47
N PRO A 368 8.17 -23.88 0.82
CA PRO A 368 8.47 -23.54 2.21
C PRO A 368 7.22 -23.13 2.99
N TYR A 369 6.25 -22.48 2.32
CA TYR A 369 4.99 -22.07 2.93
C TYR A 369 4.13 -23.27 3.33
N VAL A 370 3.98 -24.26 2.42
CA VAL A 370 3.27 -25.52 2.70
C VAL A 370 3.93 -26.30 3.84
N LEU A 371 5.27 -26.28 3.93
CA LEU A 371 6.02 -26.91 5.03
C LEU A 371 5.89 -26.14 6.36
N ASN A 372 5.69 -24.83 6.32
CA ASN A 372 5.45 -23.98 7.49
C ASN A 372 4.03 -24.21 8.06
N GLY A 373 3.04 -24.31 7.17
CA GLY A 373 1.62 -24.47 7.49
C GLY A 373 1.13 -25.89 7.74
N LEU A 374 1.84 -26.72 8.51
CA LEU A 374 1.41 -28.06 9.00
C LEU A 374 0.94 -29.10 7.94
N VAL A 375 1.09 -28.86 6.64
CA VAL A 375 0.63 -29.78 5.59
C VAL A 375 1.66 -30.89 5.34
N THR A 376 1.40 -32.08 5.88
CA THR A 376 2.18 -33.31 5.58
C THR A 376 1.93 -33.89 4.18
N GLU A 377 1.39 -33.10 3.25
CA GLU A 377 0.85 -33.56 1.95
C GLU A 377 1.18 -32.59 0.79
N ILE A 378 2.41 -32.07 0.76
CA ILE A 378 2.99 -31.31 -0.37
C ILE A 378 2.78 -31.99 -1.75
N ASP A 379 2.69 -33.32 -1.80
CA ASP A 379 2.39 -34.05 -3.04
C ASP A 379 0.98 -33.76 -3.56
N LYS A 380 -0.02 -33.54 -2.69
CA LYS A 380 -1.37 -33.13 -3.08
C LYS A 380 -1.38 -31.70 -3.60
N PHE A 381 -0.62 -30.81 -2.96
CA PHE A 381 -0.44 -29.43 -3.42
C PHE A 381 0.12 -29.42 -4.85
N LEU A 382 1.24 -30.11 -5.08
CA LEU A 382 1.86 -30.21 -6.39
C LEU A 382 0.97 -30.93 -7.41
N GLN A 383 0.20 -31.95 -6.99
CA GLN A 383 -0.76 -32.62 -7.86
C GLN A 383 -1.88 -31.68 -8.32
N GLY A 384 -2.34 -30.76 -7.46
CA GLY A 384 -3.32 -29.73 -7.85
C GLY A 384 -2.84 -28.85 -9.00
N ILE A 385 -1.55 -28.50 -9.03
CA ILE A 385 -0.92 -27.74 -10.13
C ILE A 385 -0.79 -28.63 -11.40
N VAL A 386 -0.43 -29.91 -11.24
CA VAL A 386 -0.39 -30.87 -12.36
C VAL A 386 -1.76 -31.03 -13.01
N ASP A 387 -2.82 -31.14 -12.20
CA ASP A 387 -4.20 -31.37 -12.66
C ASP A 387 -4.82 -30.17 -13.40
N GLN A 388 -4.25 -28.96 -13.27
CA GLN A 388 -4.64 -27.77 -14.06
C GLN A 388 -4.14 -27.82 -15.53
N ASP A 389 -3.29 -28.78 -15.90
CA ASP A 389 -2.71 -28.98 -17.25
C ASP A 389 -2.13 -27.69 -17.90
N ILE A 390 -1.57 -26.80 -17.07
CA ILE A 390 -0.96 -25.56 -17.56
C ILE A 390 0.31 -25.92 -18.36
N PHE A 391 0.34 -25.49 -19.63
CA PHE A 391 1.39 -25.85 -20.58
C PHE A 391 2.79 -25.59 -20.03
N LEU A 392 3.64 -26.63 -20.03
CA LEU A 392 4.99 -26.69 -19.43
C LEU A 392 5.06 -26.53 -17.89
N ILE A 393 4.18 -25.75 -17.27
CA ILE A 393 4.11 -25.58 -15.81
C ILE A 393 3.68 -26.88 -15.09
N SER A 394 2.74 -27.64 -15.64
CA SER A 394 2.40 -28.99 -15.12
C SER A 394 3.61 -29.94 -15.15
N GLY A 395 4.49 -29.80 -16.15
CA GLY A 395 5.77 -30.50 -16.23
C GLY A 395 6.78 -30.04 -15.16
N LEU A 396 6.80 -28.75 -14.82
CA LEU A 396 7.61 -28.21 -13.72
C LEU A 396 7.10 -28.67 -12.35
N ALA A 397 5.78 -28.74 -12.15
CA ALA A 397 5.19 -29.27 -10.91
C ALA A 397 5.52 -30.77 -10.72
N ALA A 398 5.52 -31.57 -11.79
CA ALA A 398 5.99 -32.96 -11.75
C ALA A 398 7.50 -33.09 -11.46
N VAL A 399 8.33 -32.12 -11.84
CA VAL A 399 9.73 -32.03 -11.38
C VAL A 399 9.78 -31.60 -9.91
N GLY A 400 8.89 -30.71 -9.46
CA GLY A 400 8.69 -30.39 -8.05
C GLY A 400 8.38 -31.62 -7.19
N GLN A 401 7.53 -32.53 -7.67
CA GLN A 401 7.24 -33.80 -7.00
C GLN A 401 8.50 -34.67 -6.89
N GLN A 402 9.29 -34.78 -7.97
CA GLN A 402 10.57 -35.52 -7.94
C GLN A 402 11.60 -34.88 -7.00
N LEU A 403 11.62 -33.55 -6.87
CA LEU A 403 12.45 -32.83 -5.92
C LEU A 403 11.97 -33.12 -4.49
N ASN A 404 10.66 -33.10 -4.22
CA ASN A 404 10.10 -33.48 -2.92
C ASN A 404 10.47 -34.93 -2.55
N ASP A 405 10.21 -35.89 -3.44
CA ASP A 405 10.57 -37.31 -3.28
C ASP A 405 12.06 -37.50 -3.00
N PHE A 406 12.93 -36.68 -3.61
CA PHE A 406 14.37 -36.74 -3.43
C PHE A 406 14.87 -36.05 -2.15
N PHE A 407 14.20 -34.99 -1.72
CA PHE A 407 14.60 -34.14 -0.59
C PHE A 407 13.76 -34.33 0.69
N GLY A 408 12.83 -35.29 0.72
CA GLY A 408 11.95 -35.56 1.86
C GLY A 408 12.68 -35.60 3.21
N GLY A 409 12.52 -34.54 4.00
CA GLY A 409 13.25 -34.31 5.25
C GLY A 409 13.98 -32.95 5.38
N LEU A 410 13.91 -32.06 4.39
CA LEU A 410 14.38 -30.67 4.54
C LEU A 410 13.49 -29.82 5.46
N THR A 411 14.09 -28.87 6.18
CA THR A 411 13.38 -27.87 6.99
C THR A 411 12.91 -26.68 6.13
N VAL A 412 11.96 -25.90 6.66
CA VAL A 412 11.50 -24.62 6.06
C VAL A 412 12.69 -23.72 5.72
N ASP A 413 13.72 -23.61 6.57
CA ASP A 413 14.90 -22.77 6.31
C ASP A 413 15.65 -23.18 5.02
N VAL A 414 15.81 -24.48 4.79
CA VAL A 414 16.57 -24.98 3.63
C VAL A 414 15.75 -24.84 2.35
N THR A 415 14.45 -25.11 2.41
CA THR A 415 13.57 -24.91 1.25
C THR A 415 13.38 -23.42 0.94
N GLN A 416 13.30 -22.55 1.96
CA GLN A 416 13.25 -21.09 1.78
C GLN A 416 14.55 -20.54 1.17
N LEU A 417 15.72 -21.07 1.54
CA LEU A 417 16.99 -20.72 0.91
C LEU A 417 17.03 -21.14 -0.58
N LEU A 418 16.53 -22.33 -0.91
CA LEU A 418 16.43 -22.79 -2.30
C LEU A 418 15.42 -21.94 -3.10
N ALA A 419 14.27 -21.62 -2.51
CA ALA A 419 13.26 -20.75 -3.09
C ALA A 419 13.81 -19.35 -3.37
N ARG A 420 14.50 -18.72 -2.41
CA ARG A 420 15.21 -17.44 -2.60
C ARG A 420 16.25 -17.53 -3.74
N GLY A 421 16.97 -18.64 -3.86
CA GLY A 421 17.90 -18.87 -4.98
C GLY A 421 17.22 -18.95 -6.36
N VAL A 422 16.09 -19.66 -6.47
CA VAL A 422 15.31 -19.73 -7.72
C VAL A 422 14.62 -18.40 -8.04
N ALA A 423 14.09 -17.72 -7.02
CA ALA A 423 13.48 -16.41 -7.17
C ALA A 423 14.49 -15.37 -7.70
N TYR A 424 15.71 -15.32 -7.14
CA TYR A 424 16.79 -14.48 -7.64
C TYR A 424 17.19 -14.81 -9.09
N LEU A 425 17.33 -16.08 -9.42
CA LEU A 425 17.62 -16.52 -10.80
C LEU A 425 16.48 -16.25 -11.79
N THR A 426 15.26 -16.03 -11.31
CA THR A 426 14.08 -15.67 -12.11
C THR A 426 13.73 -14.19 -12.03
N GLY A 427 14.51 -13.36 -11.32
CA GLY A 427 14.41 -11.90 -11.32
C GLY A 427 14.03 -11.23 -9.99
N SER A 428 13.65 -11.95 -8.93
CA SER A 428 13.25 -11.34 -7.66
C SER A 428 14.45 -10.87 -6.82
N GLY A 429 14.41 -9.64 -6.27
CA GLY A 429 15.46 -9.07 -5.44
C GLY A 429 16.81 -8.92 -6.15
N VAL A 430 16.82 -8.75 -7.48
CA VAL A 430 18.02 -8.56 -8.30
C VAL A 430 18.47 -7.09 -8.39
N ILE A 431 17.56 -6.16 -8.10
CA ILE A 431 17.79 -4.72 -8.09
C ILE A 431 18.01 -4.27 -6.64
N ALA A 432 19.15 -3.64 -6.36
CA ALA A 432 19.45 -3.06 -5.05
C ALA A 432 18.95 -1.60 -4.96
N PRO A 433 18.64 -1.09 -3.76
CA PRO A 433 18.31 0.33 -3.56
C PRO A 433 19.42 1.26 -4.09
N THR A 434 19.01 2.40 -4.66
CA THR A 434 19.93 3.51 -4.93
C THR A 434 19.88 4.55 -3.82
N ASP A 435 18.72 4.75 -3.20
CA ASP A 435 18.57 5.56 -2.01
C ASP A 435 18.94 4.73 -0.78
N ALA A 436 19.64 5.35 0.18
CA ALA A 436 20.07 4.65 1.39
C ALA A 436 18.88 4.09 2.19
N PRO A 437 19.08 2.97 2.93
CA PRO A 437 18.21 2.60 4.04
C PRO A 437 18.01 3.76 5.01
N LEU A 438 16.87 3.77 5.70
CA LEU A 438 16.68 4.66 6.85
C LEU A 438 17.75 4.38 7.92
N PRO A 439 18.30 5.41 8.58
CA PRO A 439 19.31 5.22 9.60
C PRO A 439 18.69 4.54 10.84
N PRO A 440 19.48 3.85 11.69
CA PRO A 440 18.93 3.17 12.85
C PRO A 440 18.25 4.14 13.85
N PRO A 441 17.14 3.74 14.50
CA PRO A 441 16.48 4.55 15.53
C PRO A 441 17.44 5.04 16.62
N GLY A 442 17.30 6.32 16.99
CA GLY A 442 18.16 6.94 18.00
C GLY A 442 19.60 7.24 17.55
N SER A 443 19.96 6.97 16.29
CA SER A 443 21.14 7.61 15.70
C SER A 443 20.87 9.11 15.59
N ALA A 444 21.70 9.91 16.25
CA ALA A 444 21.52 11.35 16.31
C ALA A 444 21.96 11.99 15.00
N GLU A 445 21.01 12.62 14.29
CA GLU A 445 21.07 13.96 13.67
C GLU A 445 19.85 14.09 12.71
N PHE A 446 18.75 14.68 13.19
CA PHE A 446 17.62 15.03 12.33
C PHE A 446 17.48 16.54 12.27
N SER A 447 18.07 17.11 11.22
CA SER A 447 17.88 18.49 10.80
C SER A 447 16.98 18.47 9.57
N TRP A 448 15.69 18.73 9.77
CA TRP A 448 14.69 18.88 8.70
C TRP A 448 15.07 19.98 7.68
N LEU A 449 15.96 20.90 8.08
CA LEU A 449 16.55 21.91 7.20
C LEU A 449 17.52 21.30 6.17
N ASP A 450 18.33 20.31 6.53
CA ASP A 450 19.38 19.83 5.63
C ASP A 450 18.81 19.09 4.41
N ALA A 451 17.76 18.28 4.59
CA ALA A 451 17.04 17.66 3.48
C ALA A 451 16.43 18.71 2.52
N LEU A 452 15.85 19.78 3.08
CA LEU A 452 15.28 20.89 2.32
C LEU A 452 16.35 21.72 1.57
N LEU A 453 17.56 21.82 2.12
CA LEU A 453 18.69 22.56 1.54
C LEU A 453 19.40 21.76 0.44
N THR A 454 19.49 20.43 0.57
CA THR A 454 20.09 19.58 -0.47
C THR A 454 19.32 19.60 -1.79
N ASP A 455 17.99 19.67 -1.76
CA ASP A 455 17.13 19.72 -2.95
C ASP A 455 17.23 21.06 -3.71
N GLN A 456 17.59 22.15 -3.02
CA GLN A 456 17.76 23.49 -3.60
C GLN A 456 19.17 23.73 -4.20
N GLY A 457 20.07 22.73 -4.18
CA GLY A 457 21.42 22.83 -4.75
C GLY A 457 22.37 23.79 -4.00
N LEU A 458 21.99 24.27 -2.81
CA LEU A 458 22.80 25.15 -1.98
C LEU A 458 23.76 24.31 -1.12
N GLY A 459 24.91 23.96 -1.70
CA GLY A 459 26.00 23.34 -0.95
C GLY A 459 26.49 24.22 0.20
N ALA A 460 27.01 23.59 1.26
CA ALA A 460 27.41 24.22 2.53
C ALA A 460 28.64 25.19 2.46
N GLY A 461 28.91 25.80 1.31
CA GLY A 461 29.99 26.76 1.08
C GLY A 461 29.61 28.24 1.26
N ASP A 462 28.33 28.61 1.08
CA ASP A 462 27.92 30.02 0.92
C ASP A 462 27.47 30.73 2.22
N LEU A 463 27.54 30.07 3.39
CA LEU A 463 27.20 30.67 4.69
C LEU A 463 28.38 31.35 5.41
N ALA A 464 29.52 31.55 4.74
CA ALA A 464 30.73 32.09 5.36
C ALA A 464 30.78 33.63 5.49
N ASP A 465 30.01 34.39 4.69
CA ASP A 465 30.19 35.85 4.52
C ASP A 465 28.93 36.69 4.85
N ALA A 466 28.09 36.24 5.78
CA ALA A 466 26.96 37.03 6.30
C ALA A 466 27.28 37.67 7.67
N GLU A 467 27.65 38.96 7.69
CA GLU A 467 27.84 39.72 8.94
C GLU A 467 26.53 39.83 9.74
N VAL A 468 26.49 39.20 10.91
CA VAL A 468 25.39 39.34 11.88
C VAL A 468 25.61 40.59 12.74
N PRO A 469 24.67 41.55 12.80
CA PRO A 469 24.81 42.72 13.67
C PRO A 469 24.56 42.35 15.15
N PRO A 470 25.29 42.95 16.11
CA PRO A 470 25.22 42.55 17.51
C PRO A 470 23.89 42.97 18.17
N LEU A 471 23.20 42.00 18.76
CA LEU A 471 22.04 42.23 19.63
C LEU A 471 22.48 42.61 21.05
N LEU A 472 21.67 43.46 21.70
CA LEU A 472 22.02 44.17 22.93
C LEU A 472 22.39 43.27 24.13
N ASP A 473 23.36 43.76 24.92
CA ASP A 473 23.62 43.33 26.29
C ASP A 473 22.36 43.41 27.17
N LEU A 474 22.12 42.36 27.95
CA LEU A 474 21.29 42.39 29.16
C LEU A 474 22.12 41.92 30.35
N ASP A 475 22.61 42.91 31.10
CA ASP A 475 23.40 42.74 32.32
C ASP A 475 22.51 42.22 33.47
N LEU A 476 22.93 41.11 34.09
CA LEU A 476 22.13 40.38 35.07
C LEU A 476 23.03 39.59 36.05
N ASP A 477 23.86 40.29 36.83
CA ASP A 477 24.24 39.84 38.19
C ASP A 477 25.00 40.93 39.01
N ALA A 478 24.26 41.88 39.60
CA ALA A 478 24.74 42.70 40.74
C ALA A 478 23.59 43.34 41.53
N LEU A 479 23.68 43.31 42.88
CA LEU A 479 22.72 43.83 43.90
C LEU A 479 21.35 43.10 43.93
N VAL A 480 20.77 42.65 45.06
CA VAL A 480 21.00 42.83 46.51
C VAL A 480 20.80 41.47 47.20
N ALA A 481 21.53 41.05 48.25
CA ALA A 481 22.51 41.76 49.09
C ALA A 481 23.87 41.04 49.14
#